data_AF-A0AAV5T8S2-F1
#
_entry.id   AF-A0AAV5T8S2-F1
#
_cell.length_a   1.000
_cell.length_b   1.000
_cell.length_c   1.000
_cell.angle_alpha   90.00
_cell.angle_beta   90.00
_cell.angle_gamma   90.00
#
_symmetry.space_group_name_H-M   'P 1'
#
loop_
_entity.id
_entity.type
_entity.pdbx_description
1 polymer ?
#
loop_
_entity_poly.entity_id
_entity_poly.type
_entity_poly.pdbx_seq_one_letter_code
_entity_poly.pdbx_strand_id
1 'polypeptide(L)'
;MSSKAGPRASGTDGTDYLHRQRVAAHYQESANNKFLLKFFFAAHVLILAFMWAKVGSEILKKDFDMEIPFFKKLDLPSAYPWEYMYCFSFIPIVFGLLSFSRNKVNLINKCYYGQFLLGILPVMIGMGSQIPEVFDYFRDPEGTNTPTFKGFFPMVFIWYIFFLIALQIHIFTMYFCNQLSSAWTPVKKND
;
A
#
# COMPACT_ATOMS: atom_id res chain seq x y z
N MET A 1 33.11 -35.32 24.37
CA MET A 1 31.97 -36.01 25.02
C MET A 1 30.89 -34.99 25.32
N SER A 2 29.85 -34.93 24.48
CA SER A 2 28.64 -34.14 24.72
C SER A 2 27.58 -35.09 25.27
N SER A 3 27.05 -34.82 26.46
CA SER A 3 26.11 -35.70 27.14
C SER A 3 24.76 -35.72 26.41
N LYS A 4 24.35 -36.90 25.92
CA LYS A 4 23.04 -37.16 25.29
C LYS A 4 21.84 -37.05 26.25
N ALA A 5 22.05 -36.63 27.50
CA ALA A 5 21.08 -36.73 28.60
C ALA A 5 20.91 -35.40 29.36
N GLY A 6 20.97 -34.26 28.65
CA GLY A 6 20.50 -33.00 29.22
C GLY A 6 18.99 -33.06 29.52
N PRO A 7 18.49 -32.33 30.54
CA PRO A 7 17.10 -32.37 30.91
C PRO A 7 16.22 -31.99 29.72
N ARG A 8 15.44 -32.95 29.21
CA ARG A 8 14.42 -32.70 28.19
C ARG A 8 13.27 -31.95 28.86
N ALA A 9 12.73 -30.95 28.18
CA ALA A 9 11.52 -30.26 28.65
C ALA A 9 10.45 -31.30 29.01
N SER A 10 9.90 -31.19 30.22
CA SER A 10 8.92 -32.14 30.74
C SER A 10 7.75 -32.27 29.76
N GLY A 11 7.49 -33.49 29.28
CA GLY A 11 6.38 -33.80 28.37
C GLY A 11 6.76 -34.13 26.91
N THR A 12 8.04 -34.15 26.53
CA THR A 12 8.41 -34.41 25.11
C THR A 12 9.42 -35.53 24.94
N ASP A 13 8.98 -36.63 24.32
CA ASP A 13 9.78 -37.83 24.02
C ASP A 13 10.69 -37.67 22.78
N GLY A 14 10.53 -36.57 22.05
CA GLY A 14 11.27 -36.24 20.82
C GLY A 14 10.57 -36.69 19.54
N THR A 15 9.41 -37.34 19.63
CA THR A 15 8.60 -37.74 18.47
C THR A 15 7.79 -36.57 17.89
N ASP A 16 7.70 -35.46 18.62
CA ASP A 16 6.97 -34.24 18.27
C ASP A 16 7.75 -33.26 17.37
N TYR A 17 8.92 -33.66 16.86
CA TYR A 17 9.81 -32.77 16.09
C TYR A 17 9.14 -32.19 14.83
N LEU A 18 8.37 -32.99 14.10
CA LEU A 18 7.65 -32.53 12.90
C LEU A 18 6.60 -31.46 13.25
N HIS A 19 5.90 -31.65 14.37
CA HIS A 19 4.92 -30.68 14.85
C HIS A 19 5.60 -29.36 15.24
N ARG A 20 6.71 -29.42 16.00
CA ARG A 20 7.48 -28.23 16.37
C ARG A 20 8.03 -27.47 15.17
N GLN A 21 8.57 -28.18 14.17
CA GLN A 21 9.07 -27.56 12.95
C GLN A 21 7.96 -26.84 12.19
N ARG A 22 6.78 -27.44 12.08
CA ARG A 22 5.61 -26.82 11.42
C ARG A 22 5.16 -25.56 12.16
N VAL A 23 5.09 -25.61 13.49
CA VAL A 23 4.72 -24.46 14.32
C VAL A 23 5.76 -23.34 14.20
N ALA A 24 7.05 -23.66 14.25
CA ALA A 24 8.12 -22.68 14.10
C ALA A 24 8.09 -21.99 12.72
N ALA A 25 7.92 -22.78 11.64
CA ALA A 25 7.81 -22.25 10.27
C ALA A 25 6.62 -21.29 10.12
N HIS A 26 5.48 -21.63 10.73
CA HIS A 26 4.27 -20.79 10.73
C HIS A 26 4.50 -19.42 11.42
N TYR A 27 5.15 -19.41 12.58
CA TYR A 27 5.50 -18.16 13.27
C TYR A 27 6.53 -17.33 12.49
N GLN A 28 7.51 -18.00 11.87
CA GLN A 28 8.52 -17.33 11.05
C GLN A 28 7.89 -16.68 9.81
N GLU A 29 6.98 -17.37 9.12
CA GLU A 29 6.27 -16.83 7.97
C GLU A 29 5.40 -15.61 8.37
N SER A 30 4.66 -15.74 9.47
CA SER A 30 3.87 -14.63 10.02
C SER A 30 4.72 -13.42 10.38
N ALA A 31 5.90 -13.62 10.98
CA ALA A 31 6.83 -12.54 11.32
C ALA A 31 7.40 -11.85 10.07
N ASN A 32 7.84 -12.63 9.07
CA ASN A 32 8.39 -12.11 7.82
C ASN A 32 7.33 -11.31 7.04
N ASN A 33 6.12 -11.86 6.89
CA ASN A 33 5.04 -11.18 6.18
C ASN A 33 4.60 -9.89 6.89
N LYS A 34 4.62 -9.83 8.23
CA LYS A 34 4.39 -8.59 8.98
C LYS A 34 5.47 -7.54 8.70
N PHE A 35 6.74 -7.95 8.64
CA PHE A 35 7.84 -7.05 8.33
C PHE A 35 7.71 -6.48 6.91
N LEU A 36 7.48 -7.34 5.92
CA LEU A 36 7.28 -6.93 4.53
C LEU A 36 6.05 -6.02 4.38
N LEU A 37 4.94 -6.35 5.04
CA LEU A 37 3.75 -5.52 5.02
C LEU A 37 4.00 -4.12 5.62
N LYS A 38 4.79 -4.01 6.71
CA LYS A 38 5.20 -2.71 7.26
C LYS A 38 6.07 -1.91 6.29
N PHE A 39 6.96 -2.58 5.55
CA PHE A 39 7.75 -1.94 4.51
C PHE A 39 6.86 -1.35 3.41
N PHE A 40 5.87 -2.10 2.93
CA PHE A 40 4.90 -1.60 1.94
C PHE A 40 4.02 -0.48 2.51
N PHE A 41 3.63 -0.54 3.78
CA PHE A 41 2.95 0.59 4.44
C PHE A 41 3.82 1.84 4.50
N ALA A 42 5.11 1.72 4.79
CA ALA A 42 6.03 2.86 4.79
C ALA A 42 6.18 3.46 3.39
N ALA A 43 6.35 2.61 2.37
CA ALA A 43 6.39 3.03 0.96
C ALA A 43 5.09 3.73 0.54
N HIS A 44 3.94 3.19 0.95
CA HIS A 44 2.63 3.80 0.69
C HIS A 44 2.51 5.18 1.35
N VAL A 45 2.88 5.30 2.63
CA VAL A 45 2.86 6.57 3.36
C VAL A 45 3.76 7.61 2.71
N LEU A 46 4.92 7.21 2.17
CA LEU A 46 5.81 8.13 1.45
C LEU A 46 5.13 8.72 0.22
N ILE A 47 4.51 7.88 -0.62
CA ILE A 47 3.79 8.34 -1.81
C ILE A 47 2.56 9.17 -1.42
N LEU A 48 1.86 8.75 -0.37
CA LEU A 48 0.70 9.46 0.15
C LEU A 48 1.07 10.84 0.70
N ALA A 49 2.25 11.00 1.31
CA ALA A 49 2.74 12.30 1.77
C ALA A 49 2.93 13.27 0.60
N PHE A 50 3.46 12.81 -0.55
CA PHE A 50 3.52 13.64 -1.75
C PHE A 50 2.13 13.99 -2.29
N MET A 51 1.19 13.05 -2.26
CA MET A 51 -0.18 13.31 -2.68
C MET A 51 -0.88 14.32 -1.76
N TRP A 52 -0.75 14.17 -0.44
CA TRP A 52 -1.27 15.14 0.52
C TRP A 52 -0.62 16.52 0.37
N ALA A 53 0.66 16.59 0.03
CA ALA A 53 1.33 17.86 -0.21
C ALA A 53 0.74 18.55 -1.46
N LYS A 54 0.55 17.82 -2.57
CA LYS A 54 -0.11 18.34 -3.78
C LYS A 54 -1.56 18.77 -3.51
N VAL A 55 -2.42 17.83 -3.10
CA VAL A 55 -3.86 18.07 -2.88
C VAL A 55 -4.07 19.09 -1.76
N GLY A 56 -3.30 19.01 -0.68
CA GLY A 56 -3.36 19.96 0.42
C GLY A 56 -2.98 21.38 0.01
N SER A 57 -1.99 21.56 -0.88
CA SER A 57 -1.65 22.89 -1.40
C SER A 57 -2.80 23.55 -2.17
N GLU A 58 -3.60 22.76 -2.89
CA GLU A 58 -4.78 23.25 -3.60
C GLU A 58 -5.93 23.59 -2.66
N ILE A 59 -6.18 22.74 -1.66
CA ILE A 59 -7.17 23.01 -0.62
C ILE A 59 -6.82 24.31 0.13
N LEU A 60 -5.55 24.50 0.49
CA LEU A 60 -5.08 25.73 1.14
C LEU A 60 -5.32 26.98 0.27
N LYS A 61 -5.05 26.88 -1.03
CA LYS A 61 -5.32 27.97 -1.97
C LYS A 61 -6.82 28.25 -2.09
N LYS A 62 -7.64 27.21 -2.25
CA LYS A 62 -9.07 27.34 -2.55
C LYS A 62 -9.90 27.79 -1.34
N ASP A 63 -9.66 27.19 -0.18
CA ASP A 63 -10.53 27.35 0.99
C ASP A 63 -9.98 28.40 1.98
N PHE A 64 -8.68 28.68 1.93
CA PHE A 64 -8.00 29.57 2.90
C PHE A 64 -7.24 30.74 2.24
N ASP A 65 -7.30 30.88 0.90
CA ASP A 65 -6.55 31.88 0.12
C ASP A 65 -5.04 31.90 0.44
N MET A 66 -4.50 30.74 0.83
CA MET A 66 -3.10 30.58 1.23
C MET A 66 -2.32 29.88 0.12
N GLU A 67 -1.47 30.64 -0.59
CA GLU A 67 -0.56 30.09 -1.59
C GLU A 67 0.83 29.83 -1.02
N ILE A 68 1.28 28.58 -1.10
CA ILE A 68 2.65 28.20 -0.75
C ILE A 68 3.58 28.47 -1.95
N PRO A 69 4.63 29.31 -1.82
CA PRO A 69 5.50 29.71 -2.95
C PRO A 69 6.14 28.54 -3.70
N PHE A 70 6.48 27.46 -2.99
CA PHE A 70 7.04 26.25 -3.59
C PHE A 70 6.10 25.61 -4.62
N PHE A 71 4.82 25.42 -4.26
CA PHE A 71 3.82 24.82 -5.14
C PHE A 71 3.41 25.75 -6.27
N LYS A 72 3.38 27.07 -6.02
CA LYS A 72 3.18 28.08 -7.06
C LYS A 72 4.25 28.03 -8.15
N LYS A 73 5.52 27.88 -7.75
CA LYS A 73 6.63 27.75 -8.71
C LYS A 73 6.59 26.43 -9.48
N LEU A 74 6.03 25.38 -8.89
CA LEU A 74 5.95 24.07 -9.49
C LEU A 74 4.88 23.99 -10.60
N ASP A 75 3.91 24.90 -10.55
CA ASP A 75 2.81 25.04 -11.52
C ASP A 75 2.11 23.71 -11.82
N LEU A 76 1.72 23.01 -10.75
CA LEU A 76 1.04 21.72 -10.86
C LEU A 76 -0.41 21.92 -11.34
N PRO A 77 -0.95 20.99 -12.16
CA PRO A 77 -2.36 21.02 -12.51
C PRO A 77 -3.24 20.80 -11.28
N SER A 78 -4.47 21.31 -11.36
CA SER A 78 -5.51 21.04 -10.38
C SER A 78 -5.67 19.54 -10.13
N ALA A 79 -5.94 19.18 -8.89
CA ALA A 79 -6.12 17.83 -8.43
C ALA A 79 -7.35 17.22 -9.09
N TYR A 80 -7.13 16.05 -9.67
CA TYR A 80 -8.19 15.25 -10.23
C TYR A 80 -9.03 14.62 -9.10
N PRO A 81 -10.32 14.33 -9.33
CA PRO A 81 -11.19 13.71 -8.32
C PRO A 81 -10.62 12.42 -7.70
N TRP A 82 -9.88 11.63 -8.48
CA TRP A 82 -9.26 10.40 -7.99
C TRP A 82 -8.14 10.66 -6.98
N GLU A 83 -7.45 11.80 -7.04
CA GLU A 83 -6.39 12.17 -6.11
C GLU A 83 -6.96 12.41 -4.71
N TYR A 84 -8.06 13.16 -4.63
CA TYR A 84 -8.80 13.38 -3.39
C TYR A 84 -9.24 12.05 -2.76
N MET A 85 -9.76 11.13 -3.57
CA MET A 85 -10.14 9.80 -3.09
C MET A 85 -8.94 9.00 -2.60
N TYR A 86 -7.82 9.05 -3.34
CA TYR A 86 -6.59 8.36 -2.97
C TYR A 86 -5.98 8.90 -1.67
N CYS A 87 -6.21 10.17 -1.30
CA CYS A 87 -5.77 10.72 -0.01
C CYS A 87 -6.32 9.96 1.21
N PHE A 88 -7.42 9.21 1.07
CA PHE A 88 -7.99 8.37 2.12
C PHE A 88 -7.38 6.96 2.20
N SER A 89 -6.42 6.62 1.34
CA SER A 89 -5.73 5.32 1.30
C SER A 89 -4.85 5.01 2.53
N PHE A 90 -4.73 5.94 3.50
CA PHE A 90 -4.14 5.64 4.81
C PHE A 90 -5.06 4.81 5.72
N ILE A 91 -6.39 4.88 5.54
CA ILE A 91 -7.36 4.21 6.41
C ILE A 91 -7.10 2.69 6.49
N PRO A 92 -6.87 1.98 5.37
CA PRO A 92 -6.54 0.56 5.40
C PRO A 92 -5.22 0.27 6.13
N ILE A 93 -4.23 1.16 6.07
CA ILE A 93 -2.95 1.01 6.80
C ILE A 93 -3.20 0.99 8.31
N VAL A 94 -4.07 1.87 8.80
CA VAL A 94 -4.46 1.90 10.22
C VAL A 94 -5.03 0.56 10.65
N PHE A 95 -5.97 -0.02 9.88
CA PHE A 95 -6.50 -1.36 10.17
C PHE A 95 -5.42 -2.44 10.14
N GLY A 96 -4.49 -2.37 9.19
CA GLY A 96 -3.37 -3.29 9.06
C GLY A 96 -2.47 -3.27 10.31
N LEU A 97 -2.04 -2.09 10.76
CA LEU A 97 -1.20 -1.93 11.94
C LEU A 97 -1.89 -2.41 13.22
N LEU A 98 -3.17 -2.06 13.40
CA LEU A 98 -3.97 -2.50 14.55
C LEU A 98 -4.16 -4.03 14.61
N SER A 99 -4.05 -4.71 13.47
CA SER A 99 -4.19 -6.17 13.39
C SER A 99 -3.01 -6.94 14.02
N PHE A 100 -1.81 -6.34 14.08
CA PHE A 100 -0.57 -7.06 14.43
C PHE A 100 -0.46 -7.48 15.90
N SER A 101 -1.06 -6.73 16.82
CA SER A 101 -0.93 -6.93 18.27
C SER A 101 -1.43 -8.29 18.75
N ARG A 102 -2.51 -8.80 18.14
CA ARG A 102 -3.16 -10.08 18.49
C ARG A 102 -3.56 -10.89 17.26
N ASN A 103 -2.87 -10.69 16.14
CA ASN A 103 -3.15 -11.39 14.88
C ASN A 103 -4.64 -11.34 14.50
N LYS A 104 -5.25 -10.16 14.58
CA LYS A 104 -6.70 -9.98 14.43
C LYS A 104 -7.11 -10.14 12.95
N VAL A 105 -7.56 -11.33 12.57
CA VAL A 105 -8.02 -11.68 11.21
C VAL A 105 -9.06 -10.67 10.66
N ASN A 106 -10.03 -10.27 11.49
CA ASN A 106 -11.05 -9.30 11.07
C ASN A 106 -10.46 -7.95 10.63
N LEU A 107 -9.37 -7.49 11.28
CA LEU A 107 -8.76 -6.20 10.94
C LEU A 107 -7.86 -6.30 9.70
N ILE A 108 -7.12 -7.41 9.52
CA ILE A 108 -6.33 -7.60 8.30
C ILE A 108 -7.22 -7.78 7.07
N ASN A 109 -8.39 -8.40 7.22
CA ASN A 109 -9.39 -8.47 6.15
C ASN A 109 -9.97 -7.08 5.81
N LYS A 110 -10.24 -6.24 6.81
CA LYS A 110 -10.61 -4.83 6.58
C LYS A 110 -9.50 -4.04 5.88
N CYS A 111 -8.24 -4.29 6.23
CA CYS A 111 -7.09 -3.74 5.51
C CYS A 111 -7.12 -4.21 4.05
N TYR A 112 -7.25 -5.51 3.79
CA TYR A 112 -7.30 -6.08 2.43
C TYR A 112 -8.37 -5.42 1.55
N TYR A 113 -9.64 -5.42 1.98
CA TYR A 113 -10.72 -4.81 1.19
C TYR A 113 -10.62 -3.29 1.12
N GLY A 114 -10.12 -2.66 2.18
CA GLY A 114 -9.84 -1.23 2.17
C GLY A 114 -8.76 -0.84 1.16
N GLN A 115 -7.70 -1.64 1.00
CA GLN A 115 -6.66 -1.41 0.00
C GLN A 115 -7.21 -1.50 -1.43
N PHE A 116 -8.13 -2.42 -1.68
CA PHE A 116 -8.84 -2.47 -2.96
C PHE A 116 -9.68 -1.21 -3.20
N LEU A 117 -10.54 -0.84 -2.22
CA LEU A 117 -11.52 0.24 -2.36
C LEU A 117 -10.89 1.64 -2.40
N LEU A 118 -9.93 1.92 -1.52
CA LEU A 118 -9.34 3.26 -1.35
C LEU A 118 -7.95 3.38 -1.97
N GLY A 119 -7.33 2.28 -2.37
CA GLY A 119 -6.03 2.24 -3.04
C GLY A 119 -6.15 1.96 -4.52
N ILE A 120 -6.50 0.71 -4.87
CA ILE A 120 -6.55 0.26 -6.27
C ILE A 120 -7.62 1.00 -7.08
N LEU A 121 -8.85 1.13 -6.58
CA LEU A 121 -9.93 1.72 -7.37
C LEU A 121 -9.66 3.19 -7.77
N PRO A 122 -9.27 4.11 -6.87
CA PRO A 122 -8.90 5.47 -7.27
C PRO A 122 -7.76 5.49 -8.30
N VAL A 123 -6.75 4.63 -8.14
CA VAL A 123 -5.64 4.52 -9.09
C VAL A 123 -6.11 4.05 -10.46
N MET A 124 -7.00 3.06 -10.52
CA MET A 124 -7.55 2.56 -11.79
C MET A 124 -8.43 3.60 -12.49
N ILE A 125 -9.24 4.34 -11.73
CA ILE A 125 -10.04 5.46 -12.26
C ILE A 125 -9.11 6.56 -12.78
N GLY A 126 -8.05 6.90 -12.02
CA GLY A 126 -7.02 7.83 -12.44
C GLY A 126 -6.38 7.40 -13.75
N MET A 127 -5.87 6.17 -13.81
CA MET A 127 -5.24 5.62 -15.01
C MET A 127 -6.17 5.65 -16.22
N GLY A 128 -7.44 5.30 -16.07
CA GLY A 128 -8.43 5.37 -17.14
C GLY A 128 -8.72 6.80 -17.60
N SER A 129 -8.82 7.75 -16.65
CA SER A 129 -9.10 9.16 -16.95
C SER A 129 -7.98 9.86 -17.71
N GLN A 130 -6.74 9.37 -17.60
CA GLN A 130 -5.56 9.95 -18.26
C GLN A 130 -5.31 9.38 -19.66
N ILE A 131 -6.06 8.35 -20.09
CA ILE A 131 -5.89 7.73 -21.41
C ILE A 131 -6.05 8.75 -22.56
N PRO A 132 -7.07 9.61 -22.60
CA PRO A 132 -7.22 10.59 -23.68
C PRO A 132 -6.01 11.52 -23.78
N GLU A 133 -5.50 12.01 -22.65
CA GLU A 133 -4.34 12.90 -22.58
C GLU A 133 -3.06 12.25 -23.14
N VAL A 134 -2.88 10.95 -22.92
CA VAL A 134 -1.77 10.19 -23.55
C VAL A 134 -1.92 10.14 -25.06
N PHE A 135 -3.10 9.80 -25.55
CA PHE A 135 -3.36 9.70 -26.99
C PHE A 135 -3.23 11.07 -27.68
N ASP A 136 -3.75 12.11 -27.05
CA ASP A 136 -3.65 13.48 -27.51
C ASP A 136 -2.18 13.88 -27.62
N TYR A 137 -1.38 13.69 -26.56
CA TYR A 137 0.06 13.97 -26.56
C TYR A 137 0.82 13.23 -27.68
N PHE A 138 0.52 11.95 -27.92
CA PHE A 138 1.18 11.19 -28.98
C PHE A 138 0.77 11.63 -30.39
N ARG A 139 -0.44 12.14 -30.55
CA ARG A 139 -0.96 12.57 -31.85
C ARG A 139 -0.45 13.96 -32.23
N ASP A 140 -0.41 14.88 -31.27
CA ASP A 140 0.02 16.26 -31.50
C ASP A 140 0.81 16.80 -30.28
N PRO A 141 2.10 16.49 -30.18
CA PRO A 141 2.91 16.91 -29.03
C PRO A 141 2.98 18.44 -28.85
N GLU A 142 2.89 19.21 -29.94
CA GLU A 142 3.08 20.67 -29.95
C GLU A 142 1.76 21.45 -29.80
N GLY A 143 0.64 20.88 -30.26
CA GLY A 143 -0.69 21.50 -30.21
C GLY A 143 -1.58 21.07 -29.05
N THR A 144 -1.13 20.16 -28.18
CA THR A 144 -1.94 19.69 -27.04
C THR A 144 -1.85 20.62 -25.82
N ASN A 145 -2.99 20.81 -25.14
CA ASN A 145 -3.05 21.50 -23.85
C ASN A 145 -2.65 20.59 -22.67
N THR A 146 -1.77 19.62 -22.92
CA THR A 146 -1.30 18.66 -21.92
C THR A 146 -0.56 19.40 -20.81
N PRO A 147 -1.01 19.34 -19.53
CA PRO A 147 -0.29 19.95 -18.43
C PRO A 147 1.15 19.46 -18.36
N THR A 148 2.09 20.37 -18.07
CA THR A 148 3.50 20.04 -17.96
C THR A 148 4.03 20.32 -16.56
N PHE A 149 4.91 19.45 -16.09
CA PHE A 149 5.68 19.67 -14.89
C PHE A 149 6.82 20.66 -15.20
N LYS A 150 6.78 21.81 -14.52
CA LYS A 150 7.71 22.93 -14.70
C LYS A 150 7.79 23.49 -16.14
N GLY A 151 6.79 23.25 -16.98
CA GLY A 151 6.81 23.76 -18.36
C GLY A 151 7.54 22.87 -19.37
N PHE A 152 8.09 21.71 -18.98
CA PHE A 152 8.92 20.89 -19.88
C PHE A 152 8.46 19.44 -20.01
N PHE A 153 8.08 18.80 -18.91
CA PHE A 153 7.83 17.35 -18.91
C PHE A 153 6.32 17.07 -18.82
N PRO A 154 5.72 16.29 -19.74
CA PRO A 154 4.27 16.04 -19.71
C PRO A 154 3.85 15.37 -18.40
N MET A 155 2.87 15.96 -17.72
CA MET A 155 2.41 15.47 -16.42
C MET A 155 1.82 14.06 -16.52
N VAL A 156 1.17 13.75 -17.64
CA VAL A 156 0.60 12.42 -17.91
C VAL A 156 1.59 11.28 -17.69
N PHE A 157 2.86 11.42 -18.09
CA PHE A 157 3.87 10.39 -17.86
C PHE A 157 4.25 10.24 -16.39
N ILE A 158 4.32 11.35 -15.65
CA ILE A 158 4.54 11.31 -14.20
C ILE A 158 3.39 10.54 -13.53
N TRP A 159 2.16 10.76 -13.98
CA TRP A 159 1.00 10.02 -13.47
C TRP A 159 1.06 8.53 -13.76
N TYR A 160 1.44 8.10 -14.97
CA TYR A 160 1.59 6.68 -15.25
C TYR A 160 2.71 6.02 -14.45
N ILE A 161 3.83 6.71 -14.20
CA ILE A 161 4.87 6.23 -13.28
C ILE A 161 4.30 6.07 -11.87
N PHE A 162 3.56 7.07 -11.37
CA PHE A 162 2.89 7.00 -10.08
C PHE A 162 1.90 5.83 -10.02
N PHE A 163 1.05 5.64 -11.03
CA PHE A 163 0.05 4.57 -11.07
C PHE A 163 0.71 3.20 -11.02
N LEU A 164 1.80 2.98 -11.77
CA LEU A 164 2.54 1.72 -11.76
C LEU A 164 3.09 1.41 -10.36
N ILE A 165 3.74 2.39 -9.72
CA ILE A 165 4.30 2.22 -8.38
C ILE A 165 3.20 2.00 -7.34
N ALA A 166 2.12 2.80 -7.38
CA ALA A 166 1.00 2.70 -6.47
C ALA A 166 0.30 1.33 -6.58
N LEU A 167 0.03 0.86 -7.82
CA LEU A 167 -0.55 -0.46 -8.05
C LEU A 167 0.34 -1.57 -7.49
N GLN A 168 1.67 -1.51 -7.72
CA GLN A 168 2.59 -2.50 -7.16
C GLN A 168 2.52 -2.54 -5.63
N ILE A 169 2.57 -1.38 -4.98
CA ILE A 169 2.48 -1.28 -3.51
C ILE A 169 1.16 -1.88 -3.01
N HIS A 170 0.03 -1.55 -3.63
CA HIS A 170 -1.28 -2.06 -3.23
C HIS A 170 -1.42 -3.56 -3.46
N ILE A 171 -0.99 -4.07 -4.62
CA ILE A 171 -1.05 -5.50 -4.95
C ILE A 171 -0.22 -6.31 -3.97
N PHE A 172 1.02 -5.90 -3.69
CA PHE A 172 1.87 -6.58 -2.71
C PHE A 172 1.30 -6.48 -1.29
N THR A 173 0.77 -5.31 -0.91
CA THR A 173 0.09 -5.14 0.39
C THR A 173 -1.07 -6.13 0.53
N MET A 174 -1.94 -6.24 -0.48
CA MET A 174 -3.05 -7.18 -0.49
C MET A 174 -2.58 -8.64 -0.46
N TYR A 175 -1.52 -8.96 -1.20
CA TYR A 175 -0.89 -10.29 -1.16
C TYR A 175 -0.44 -10.66 0.26
N PHE A 176 0.33 -9.80 0.94
CA PHE A 176 0.78 -10.06 2.31
C PHE A 176 -0.37 -10.08 3.32
N CYS A 177 -1.40 -9.24 3.14
CA CYS A 177 -2.62 -9.32 3.95
C CYS A 177 -3.30 -10.69 3.82
N ASN A 178 -3.38 -11.24 2.61
CA ASN A 178 -3.96 -12.57 2.37
C ASN A 178 -3.12 -13.69 3.00
N GLN A 179 -1.79 -13.62 2.88
CA GLN A 179 -0.89 -14.58 3.53
C GLN A 179 -1.00 -14.53 5.06
N LEU A 180 -1.06 -13.33 5.64
CA LEU A 180 -1.25 -13.17 7.09
C LEU A 180 -2.64 -13.64 7.55
N SER A 181 -3.69 -13.35 6.78
CA SER A 181 -5.05 -13.82 7.08
C SER A 181 -5.11 -15.35 7.09
N SER A 182 -4.48 -15.99 6.11
CA SER A 182 -4.38 -17.45 6.01
C SER A 182 -3.56 -18.04 7.17
N ALA A 183 -2.42 -17.41 7.52
CA ALA A 183 -1.61 -17.85 8.64
C ALA A 183 -2.34 -17.69 9.99
N TRP A 184 -3.11 -16.62 10.19
CA TRP A 184 -3.76 -16.37 11.49
C TRP A 184 -5.09 -17.10 11.66
N THR A 185 -5.66 -17.64 10.58
CA THR A 185 -6.91 -18.39 10.65
C THR A 185 -6.65 -19.79 11.22
N PRO A 186 -7.32 -20.18 12.31
CA PRO A 186 -7.16 -21.52 12.88
C PRO A 186 -7.66 -22.58 11.90
N VAL A 187 -6.93 -23.70 11.82
CA VAL A 187 -7.36 -24.86 11.00
C VAL A 187 -8.66 -25.39 11.60
N LYS A 188 -9.74 -25.37 10.81
CA LYS A 188 -11.02 -25.96 11.20
C LYS A 188 -10.80 -27.45 11.38
N LYS A 189 -10.98 -27.98 12.59
CA LYS A 189 -11.09 -29.43 12.79
C LYS A 189 -12.42 -29.85 12.16
N ASN A 190 -12.36 -30.76 11.19
CA ASN A 190 -13.55 -31.50 10.80
C ASN A 190 -13.77 -32.51 11.92
N ASP A 191 -14.85 -32.33 12.67
CA ASP A 191 -15.33 -33.30 13.66
C ASP A 191 -15.96 -34.52 12.95
#